data_AF-A0A959F4M9-F1
#
_entry.id   AF-A0A959F4M9-F1
#
_cell.length_a   1.000
_cell.length_b   1.000
_cell.length_c   1.000
_cell.angle_alpha   90.00
_cell.angle_beta   90.00
_cell.angle_gamma   90.00
#
_symmetry.space_group_name_H-M   'P 1'
#
loop_
_entity.id
_entity.type
_entity.pdbx_description
1 polymer ?
#
loop_
_entity_poly.entity_id
_entity_poly.type
_entity_poly.pdbx_seq_one_letter_code
_entity_poly.pdbx_strand_id
1 'polypeptide(L)'
;MKSLKELAKIIQKNRLEKIELLGSEGEDSGRISEFYEGLLQGRFSNDDEAAQHFYRSDRNYSGYQKLKTNTKNTLINHVFFLNENKSNFSNRERAYFKCYRYWAAAKILLGLYGRGIGVKVAEQVLKQARNFDFSDIVMDVAKNLRIIYGTHEGNKKRFDEYNELYKYYQQVNYYEDLAEEYYTDLSMGLVNEKGADQLRHEKAMQYYAELEVVMKKYPAYRLHLSGNLIRMMVHTSVNDYESTIKICKEAIRFFERKKYAARMPLQIFYYQLIVCHTQLKQYAAGKKASEKCLALLDEGSFNWFKYQELYFILSTHTQNYQQAYRVFLKTVNHRHFEKLPESLKEIWKIFEAFLQALYHLDKVKEEAGDDHLSKFRYGRFINATPRMNKDKRGMNIPILIAQILTLIIHRKYTEAIERIEAIEKYCSRYLTKDDTYRSNCFIKMLLQIPANNFHRAAVERKAGRYLKKLELVPLDMAKQYHEIEIIPYEELWDMLIGSLDSTIHKVKSRKKKNQLRHRSAGQIST
;
A
#
# COMPACT_ATOMS: atom_id res chain seq x y z
N MET A 1 18.49 -15.46 -42.45
CA MET A 1 18.23 -14.79 -43.76
C MET A 1 16.84 -15.02 -44.34
N LYS A 2 16.36 -16.25 -44.57
CA LYS A 2 15.02 -16.49 -45.19
C LYS A 2 13.86 -15.77 -44.49
N SER A 3 13.73 -15.92 -43.16
CA SER A 3 12.66 -15.27 -42.38
C SER A 3 12.77 -13.74 -42.32
N LEU A 4 13.98 -13.18 -42.43
CA LEU A 4 14.17 -11.72 -42.52
C LEU A 4 13.73 -11.18 -43.89
N LYS A 5 14.01 -11.91 -44.98
CA LYS A 5 13.53 -11.55 -46.32
C LYS A 5 12.00 -11.62 -46.41
N GLU A 6 11.37 -12.62 -45.79
CA GLU A 6 9.92 -12.74 -45.69
C GLU A 6 9.31 -11.55 -44.93
N LEU A 7 9.87 -11.21 -43.77
CA LEU A 7 9.45 -10.05 -42.98
C LEU A 7 9.58 -8.74 -43.77
N ALA A 8 10.72 -8.52 -44.44
CA ALA A 8 10.95 -7.32 -45.24
C ALA A 8 9.94 -7.18 -46.39
N LYS A 9 9.60 -8.28 -47.07
CA LYS A 9 8.59 -8.28 -48.15
C LYS A 9 7.18 -7.96 -47.62
N ILE A 10 6.81 -8.51 -46.47
CA ILE A 10 5.51 -8.24 -45.84
C ILE A 10 5.40 -6.76 -45.46
N ILE A 11 6.45 -6.20 -44.85
CA ILE A 11 6.50 -4.78 -44.50
C ILE A 11 6.42 -3.91 -45.75
N GLN A 12 7.18 -4.22 -46.80
CA GLN A 12 7.14 -3.46 -48.06
C GLN A 12 5.74 -3.43 -48.68
N LYS A 13 5.02 -4.56 -48.68
CA LYS A 13 3.68 -4.67 -49.28
C LYS A 13 2.59 -3.94 -48.48
N ASN A 14 2.77 -3.77 -47.18
CA ASN A 14 1.75 -3.23 -46.26
C ASN A 14 2.24 -1.95 -45.55
N ARG A 15 3.23 -1.26 -46.12
CA ARG A 15 3.82 -0.05 -45.52
C ARG A 15 2.80 1.09 -45.56
N LEU A 16 2.61 1.76 -44.43
CA LEU A 16 1.92 3.05 -44.39
C LEU A 16 2.79 4.13 -45.04
N GLU A 17 2.20 4.97 -45.89
CA GLU A 17 2.92 6.08 -46.56
C GLU A 17 3.45 7.12 -45.56
N LYS A 18 2.75 7.34 -44.44
CA LYS A 18 3.22 8.13 -43.29
C LYS A 18 2.94 7.37 -41.99
N ILE A 19 3.95 7.20 -41.14
CA ILE A 19 3.78 6.77 -39.74
C ILE A 19 3.94 8.04 -38.90
N GLU A 20 2.87 8.49 -38.26
CA GLU A 20 2.95 9.61 -37.30
C GLU A 20 3.67 9.13 -36.03
N LEU A 21 4.96 9.44 -35.93
CA LEU A 21 5.76 9.23 -34.73
C LEU A 21 5.85 10.56 -33.97
N LEU A 22 5.32 10.58 -32.75
CA LEU A 22 5.42 11.74 -31.84
C LEU A 22 6.89 11.94 -31.47
N GLY A 23 7.41 13.16 -31.66
CA GLY A 23 8.79 13.53 -31.31
C GLY A 23 9.87 13.10 -32.31
N SER A 24 9.51 12.71 -33.54
CA SER A 24 10.48 12.61 -34.64
C SER A 24 10.72 14.01 -35.24
N GLU A 25 11.98 14.40 -35.47
CA GLU A 25 12.41 15.71 -35.99
C GLU A 25 12.06 15.91 -37.48
N GLY A 26 10.80 15.70 -37.85
CA GLY A 26 10.24 16.01 -39.16
C GLY A 26 9.11 17.01 -39.04
N GLU A 27 9.17 18.08 -39.84
CA GLU A 27 8.36 19.31 -39.82
C GLU A 27 6.83 19.17 -40.01
N ASP A 28 6.22 18.02 -39.72
CA ASP A 28 4.85 17.73 -40.20
C ASP A 28 3.96 16.99 -39.17
N SER A 29 3.89 17.49 -37.92
CA SER A 29 2.97 16.98 -36.88
C SER A 29 2.09 18.07 -36.23
N GLY A 30 1.55 18.96 -37.05
CA GLY A 30 1.07 20.30 -36.66
C GLY A 30 -0.17 20.45 -35.75
N ARG A 31 -0.89 19.39 -35.33
CA ARG A 31 -1.99 19.53 -34.34
C ARG A 31 -2.04 18.42 -33.30
N ILE A 32 -1.70 17.19 -33.69
CA ILE A 32 -1.65 16.06 -32.75
C ILE A 32 -0.48 16.22 -31.78
N SER A 33 0.69 16.67 -32.26
CA SER A 33 1.84 16.95 -31.37
C SER A 33 1.55 18.11 -30.42
N GLU A 34 0.95 19.19 -30.94
CA GLU A 34 0.52 20.32 -30.11
C GLU A 34 -0.51 19.89 -29.05
N PHE A 35 -1.48 19.04 -29.42
CA PHE A 35 -2.45 18.53 -28.46
C PHE A 35 -1.78 17.65 -27.41
N TYR A 36 -0.86 16.77 -27.80
CA TYR A 36 -0.08 15.95 -26.88
C TYR A 36 0.74 16.79 -25.88
N GLU A 37 1.47 17.81 -26.35
CA GLU A 37 2.23 18.72 -25.49
C GLU A 37 1.31 19.50 -24.55
N GLY A 38 0.17 19.98 -25.05
CA GLY A 38 -0.85 20.64 -24.24
C GLY A 38 -1.40 19.75 -23.13
N LEU A 39 -1.59 18.44 -23.39
CA LEU A 39 -1.98 17.47 -22.37
C LEU A 39 -0.90 17.26 -21.31
N LEU A 40 0.37 17.15 -21.71
CA LEU A 40 1.49 17.01 -20.77
C LEU A 40 1.66 18.25 -19.88
N GLN A 41 1.40 19.43 -20.41
CA GLN A 41 1.51 20.70 -19.70
C GLN A 41 0.26 21.05 -18.88
N GLY A 42 -0.82 20.25 -18.98
CA GLY A 42 -2.09 20.56 -18.32
C GLY A 42 -2.77 21.83 -18.87
N ARG A 43 -2.55 22.15 -20.14
CA ARG A 43 -3.08 23.37 -20.80
C ARG A 43 -4.61 23.36 -20.94
N PHE A 44 -5.23 22.18 -20.94
CA PHE A 44 -6.67 22.01 -21.12
C PHE A 44 -7.25 21.23 -19.94
N SER A 45 -8.25 21.80 -19.28
CA SER A 45 -8.95 21.17 -18.16
C SER A 45 -10.14 20.33 -18.61
N ASN A 46 -10.70 20.63 -19.79
CA ASN A 46 -11.86 19.96 -20.36
C ASN A 46 -11.83 20.02 -21.90
N ASP A 47 -12.77 19.30 -22.52
CA ASP A 47 -12.88 19.21 -23.98
C ASP A 47 -13.26 20.54 -24.64
N ASP A 48 -14.05 21.39 -23.99
CA ASP A 48 -14.51 22.66 -24.56
C ASP A 48 -13.35 23.67 -24.66
N GLU A 49 -12.45 23.70 -23.66
CA GLU A 49 -11.21 24.50 -23.70
C GLU A 49 -10.28 24.07 -24.85
N ALA A 50 -10.11 22.75 -25.03
CA ALA A 50 -9.28 22.23 -26.12
C ALA A 50 -9.93 22.51 -27.49
N ALA A 51 -11.24 22.33 -27.62
CA ALA A 51 -11.96 22.62 -28.87
C ALA A 51 -11.90 24.11 -29.24
N GLN A 52 -12.02 24.98 -28.24
CA GLN A 52 -11.89 26.43 -28.44
C GLN A 52 -10.49 26.82 -28.89
N HIS A 53 -9.44 26.21 -28.33
CA HIS A 53 -8.05 26.45 -28.73
C HIS A 53 -7.78 26.04 -30.18
N PHE A 54 -8.14 24.82 -30.57
CA PHE A 54 -7.80 24.28 -31.89
C PHE A 54 -8.72 24.71 -33.03
N TYR A 55 -10.01 24.98 -32.73
CA TYR A 55 -11.04 25.18 -33.74
C TYR A 55 -11.96 26.38 -33.47
N ARG A 56 -11.77 27.13 -32.37
CA ARG A 56 -12.66 28.23 -31.94
C ARG A 56 -14.13 27.79 -31.90
N SER A 57 -14.36 26.56 -31.45
CA SER A 57 -15.66 25.90 -31.45
C SER A 57 -15.85 25.07 -30.18
N ASP A 58 -17.04 24.49 -30.02
CA ASP A 58 -17.36 23.64 -28.88
C ASP A 58 -16.88 22.18 -29.05
N ARG A 59 -16.96 21.39 -27.98
CA ARG A 59 -16.56 19.99 -27.98
C ARG A 59 -17.26 19.12 -29.04
N ASN A 60 -18.43 19.49 -29.54
CA ASN A 60 -19.17 18.69 -30.53
C ASN A 60 -18.70 18.97 -31.97
N TYR A 61 -17.82 19.95 -32.18
CA TYR A 61 -17.28 20.24 -33.50
C TYR A 61 -16.56 19.02 -34.09
N SER A 62 -16.98 18.62 -35.30
CA SER A 62 -16.51 17.39 -35.94
C SER A 62 -14.99 17.36 -36.15
N GLY A 63 -14.35 18.51 -36.39
CA GLY A 63 -12.90 18.61 -36.50
C GLY A 63 -12.19 18.33 -35.18
N TYR A 64 -12.72 18.79 -34.05
CA TYR A 64 -12.17 18.52 -32.72
C TYR A 64 -12.32 17.04 -32.36
N GLN A 65 -13.50 16.45 -32.59
CA GLN A 65 -13.73 15.02 -32.34
C GLN A 65 -12.77 14.12 -33.14
N LYS A 66 -12.48 14.49 -34.40
CA LYS A 66 -11.45 13.83 -35.21
C LYS A 66 -10.05 14.00 -34.63
N LEU A 67 -9.65 15.23 -34.25
CA LEU A 67 -8.36 15.49 -33.62
C LEU A 67 -8.16 14.68 -32.34
N LYS A 68 -9.17 14.65 -31.47
CA LYS A 68 -9.17 13.87 -30.22
C LYS A 68 -9.04 12.36 -30.47
N THR A 69 -9.82 11.84 -31.41
CA THR A 69 -9.79 10.43 -31.79
C THR A 69 -8.43 10.04 -32.37
N ASN A 70 -7.89 10.86 -33.29
CA ASN A 70 -6.58 10.61 -33.90
C ASN A 70 -5.47 10.67 -32.85
N THR A 71 -5.47 11.68 -31.98
CA THR A 71 -4.49 11.80 -30.88
C THR A 71 -4.56 10.58 -29.96
N LYS A 72 -5.75 10.13 -29.57
CA LYS A 72 -5.93 8.90 -28.77
C LYS A 72 -5.37 7.67 -29.49
N ASN A 73 -5.69 7.48 -30.76
CA ASN A 73 -5.19 6.34 -31.54
C ASN A 73 -3.66 6.37 -31.68
N THR A 74 -3.08 7.54 -31.95
CA THR A 74 -1.64 7.73 -32.03
C THR A 74 -0.98 7.39 -30.69
N LEU A 75 -1.52 7.84 -29.56
CA LEU A 75 -1.00 7.50 -28.23
C LEU A 75 -1.09 6.00 -27.93
N ILE A 76 -2.20 5.33 -28.28
CA ILE A 76 -2.34 3.88 -28.14
C ILE A 76 -1.28 3.15 -28.98
N ASN A 77 -1.02 3.58 -30.21
CA ASN A 77 0.02 3.00 -31.05
C ASN A 77 1.42 3.17 -30.44
N HIS A 78 1.68 4.30 -29.77
CA HIS A 78 2.95 4.56 -29.08
C HIS A 78 3.21 3.61 -27.89
N VAL A 79 2.18 2.98 -27.33
CA VAL A 79 2.34 1.98 -26.25
C VAL A 79 3.24 0.81 -26.70
N PHE A 80 3.22 0.43 -27.98
CA PHE A 80 4.06 -0.65 -28.51
C PHE A 80 5.56 -0.27 -28.62
N PHE A 81 5.88 1.02 -28.56
CA PHE A 81 7.23 1.57 -28.68
C PHE A 81 7.82 2.07 -27.34
N LEU A 82 7.14 1.79 -26.21
CA LEU A 82 7.64 2.17 -24.90
C LEU A 82 9.03 1.57 -24.64
N ASN A 83 9.91 2.38 -24.06
CA ASN A 83 11.27 1.97 -23.74
C ASN A 83 11.27 1.10 -22.48
N GLU A 84 11.20 -0.22 -22.66
CA GLU A 84 11.29 -1.23 -21.60
C GLU A 84 12.64 -1.20 -20.82
N ASN A 85 13.67 -0.53 -21.37
CA ASN A 85 14.99 -0.39 -20.74
C ASN A 85 15.12 0.88 -19.89
N LYS A 86 14.15 1.80 -19.91
CA LYS A 86 14.11 2.94 -18.97
C LYS A 86 13.48 2.47 -17.63
N SER A 87 14.32 2.51 -16.59
CA SER A 87 14.14 2.39 -15.13
C SER A 87 12.89 1.71 -14.54
N ASN A 88 13.16 0.80 -13.59
CA ASN A 88 12.29 0.18 -12.57
C ASN A 88 11.47 -1.06 -12.94
N PHE A 89 11.33 -1.44 -14.22
CA PHE A 89 10.68 -2.72 -14.53
C PHE A 89 11.54 -3.91 -14.08
N SER A 90 10.90 -4.93 -13.51
CA SER A 90 11.50 -6.24 -13.24
C SER A 90 11.69 -7.05 -14.53
N ASN A 91 12.53 -8.09 -14.47
CA ASN A 91 12.71 -9.03 -15.60
C ASN A 91 11.38 -9.66 -16.04
N ARG A 92 10.48 -9.95 -15.10
CA ARG A 92 9.15 -10.51 -15.40
C ARG A 92 8.25 -9.49 -16.09
N GLU A 93 8.22 -8.24 -15.63
CA GLU A 93 7.40 -7.19 -16.27
C GLU A 93 7.87 -6.88 -17.69
N ARG A 94 9.18 -6.74 -17.91
CA ARG A 94 9.74 -6.64 -19.28
C ARG A 94 9.33 -7.83 -20.13
N ALA A 95 9.40 -9.03 -19.58
CA ALA A 95 9.00 -10.23 -20.31
C ALA A 95 7.51 -10.23 -20.66
N TYR A 96 6.65 -9.75 -19.76
CA TYR A 96 5.22 -9.62 -19.97
C TYR A 96 4.92 -8.72 -21.18
N PHE A 97 5.44 -7.49 -21.17
CA PHE A 97 5.24 -6.55 -22.29
C PHE A 97 5.79 -7.08 -23.61
N LYS A 98 6.99 -7.68 -23.58
CA LYS A 98 7.60 -8.31 -24.75
C LYS A 98 6.73 -9.44 -25.30
N CYS A 99 6.19 -10.31 -24.44
CA CYS A 99 5.31 -11.40 -24.87
C CYS A 99 4.08 -10.88 -25.60
N TYR A 100 3.33 -9.91 -25.05
CA TYR A 100 2.15 -9.37 -25.74
C TYR A 100 2.49 -8.70 -27.06
N ARG A 101 3.56 -7.89 -27.10
CA ARG A 101 3.98 -7.21 -28.32
C ARG A 101 4.37 -8.20 -29.42
N TYR A 102 5.19 -9.18 -29.08
CA TYR A 102 5.63 -10.20 -30.05
C TYR A 102 4.47 -11.13 -30.42
N TRP A 103 3.52 -11.36 -29.52
CA TRP A 103 2.36 -12.18 -29.83
C TRP A 103 1.39 -11.49 -30.79
N ALA A 104 1.12 -10.21 -30.57
CA ALA A 104 0.37 -9.39 -31.51
C ALA A 104 1.05 -9.38 -32.89
N ALA A 105 2.38 -9.18 -32.93
CA ALA A 105 3.15 -9.25 -34.17
C ALA A 105 3.04 -10.63 -34.86
N ALA A 106 3.13 -11.72 -34.11
CA ALA A 106 2.96 -13.07 -34.66
C ALA A 106 1.57 -13.27 -35.28
N LYS A 107 0.50 -12.87 -34.59
CA LYS A 107 -0.88 -12.95 -35.10
C LYS A 107 -1.05 -12.17 -36.41
N ILE A 108 -0.53 -10.94 -36.46
CA ILE A 108 -0.58 -10.10 -37.67
C ILE A 108 0.19 -10.76 -38.81
N LEU A 109 1.42 -11.24 -38.57
CA LEU A 109 2.22 -11.92 -39.58
C LEU A 109 1.52 -13.18 -40.12
N LEU A 110 0.92 -13.97 -39.24
CA LEU A 110 0.15 -15.16 -39.63
C LEU A 110 -1.06 -14.79 -40.50
N GLY A 111 -1.78 -13.72 -40.16
CA GLY A 111 -2.89 -13.20 -40.95
C GLY A 111 -2.47 -12.62 -42.31
N LEU A 112 -1.27 -12.06 -42.41
CA LEU A 112 -0.68 -11.53 -43.66
C LEU A 112 0.05 -12.60 -44.50
N TYR A 113 -0.23 -13.89 -44.27
CA TYR A 113 0.39 -15.03 -44.95
C TYR A 113 1.90 -15.21 -44.70
N GLY A 114 2.49 -14.47 -43.74
CA GLY A 114 3.87 -14.61 -43.29
C GLY A 114 4.08 -15.77 -42.32
N ARG A 115 3.71 -16.99 -42.74
CA ARG A 115 3.63 -18.15 -41.84
C ARG A 115 4.98 -18.52 -41.24
N GLY A 116 6.05 -18.53 -42.03
CA GLY A 116 7.36 -19.00 -41.60
C GLY A 116 7.95 -18.13 -40.49
N ILE A 117 7.86 -16.81 -40.64
CA ILE A 117 8.26 -15.86 -39.60
C ILE A 117 7.25 -15.83 -38.44
N GLY A 118 5.95 -15.87 -38.71
CA GLY A 118 4.90 -15.83 -37.69
C GLY A 118 5.01 -16.98 -36.69
N VAL A 119 5.21 -18.21 -37.17
CA VAL A 119 5.42 -19.40 -36.32
C VAL A 119 6.67 -19.26 -35.47
N LYS A 120 7.79 -18.77 -36.02
CA LYS A 120 9.03 -18.56 -35.25
C LYS A 120 8.87 -17.55 -34.12
N VAL A 121 8.17 -16.45 -34.39
CA VAL A 121 7.87 -15.44 -33.37
C VAL A 121 6.95 -16.05 -32.30
N ALA A 122 5.95 -16.83 -32.70
CA ALA A 122 5.06 -17.54 -31.78
C ALA A 122 5.82 -18.53 -30.87
N GLU A 123 6.71 -19.36 -31.40
CA GLU A 123 7.54 -20.28 -30.61
C GLU A 123 8.47 -19.53 -29.64
N GLN A 124 9.00 -18.36 -30.04
CA GLN A 124 9.77 -17.50 -29.15
C GLN A 124 8.92 -16.96 -27.99
N VAL A 125 7.72 -16.48 -28.27
CA VAL A 125 6.76 -16.04 -27.24
C VAL A 125 6.45 -17.19 -26.30
N LEU A 126 6.16 -18.39 -26.82
CA LEU A 126 5.86 -19.58 -26.02
C LEU A 126 6.98 -19.89 -25.02
N LYS A 127 8.24 -19.90 -25.48
CA LYS A 127 9.40 -20.14 -24.63
C LYS A 127 9.49 -19.11 -23.49
N GLN A 128 9.28 -17.84 -23.81
CA GLN A 128 9.36 -16.76 -22.83
C GLN A 128 8.19 -16.80 -21.85
N ALA A 129 6.96 -17.02 -22.33
CA ALA A 129 5.76 -17.14 -21.52
C ALA A 129 5.84 -18.30 -20.52
N ARG A 130 6.35 -19.46 -20.95
CA ARG A 130 6.60 -20.60 -20.04
C ARG A 130 7.66 -20.31 -18.99
N ASN A 131 8.69 -19.52 -19.32
CA ASN A 131 9.75 -19.20 -18.37
C ASN A 131 9.28 -18.28 -17.22
N PHE A 132 8.24 -17.46 -17.45
CA PHE A 132 7.73 -16.48 -16.51
C PHE A 132 6.32 -16.79 -15.96
N ASP A 133 5.82 -18.00 -16.24
CA ASP A 133 4.50 -18.49 -15.86
C ASP A 133 3.35 -17.57 -16.35
N PHE A 134 3.37 -17.17 -17.64
CA PHE A 134 2.24 -16.50 -18.31
C PHE A 134 1.33 -17.55 -18.97
N SER A 135 0.62 -18.29 -18.15
CA SER A 135 -0.25 -19.42 -18.49
C SER A 135 -1.33 -19.10 -19.53
N ASP A 136 -1.92 -17.90 -19.48
CA ASP A 136 -2.87 -17.37 -20.46
C ASP A 136 -2.25 -17.25 -21.86
N ILE A 137 -1.06 -16.65 -21.93
CA ILE A 137 -0.30 -16.49 -23.18
C ILE A 137 0.14 -17.88 -23.68
N VAL A 138 0.62 -18.76 -22.80
CA VAL A 138 1.03 -20.12 -23.19
C VAL A 138 -0.15 -20.88 -23.83
N MET A 139 -1.34 -20.81 -23.21
CA MET A 139 -2.54 -21.46 -23.73
C MET A 139 -2.92 -20.91 -25.11
N ASP A 140 -3.00 -19.59 -25.30
CA ASP A 140 -3.38 -19.03 -26.59
C ASP A 140 -2.32 -19.35 -27.67
N VAL A 141 -1.03 -19.21 -27.36
CA VAL A 141 0.03 -19.54 -28.32
C VAL A 141 -0.02 -21.02 -28.72
N ALA A 142 -0.18 -21.93 -27.75
CA ALA A 142 -0.30 -23.37 -28.02
C ALA A 142 -1.53 -23.69 -28.90
N LYS A 143 -2.68 -23.04 -28.63
CA LYS A 143 -3.90 -23.18 -29.45
C LYS A 143 -3.66 -22.80 -30.90
N ASN A 144 -2.92 -21.73 -31.15
CA ASN A 144 -2.65 -21.26 -32.52
C ASN A 144 -1.62 -22.15 -33.23
N LEU A 145 -0.55 -22.53 -32.53
CA LEU A 145 0.48 -23.42 -33.09
C LEU A 145 -0.11 -24.78 -33.46
N ARG A 146 -0.94 -25.41 -32.61
CA ARG A 146 -1.58 -26.69 -32.99
C ARG A 146 -2.43 -26.55 -34.26
N ILE A 147 -3.19 -25.45 -34.41
CA ILE A 147 -4.00 -25.24 -35.61
C ILE A 147 -3.09 -25.14 -36.83
N ILE A 148 -2.03 -24.34 -36.77
CA ILE A 148 -1.10 -24.15 -37.89
C ILE A 148 -0.45 -25.47 -38.31
N TYR A 149 0.11 -26.22 -37.36
CA TYR A 149 0.75 -27.50 -37.66
C TYR A 149 -0.23 -28.57 -38.12
N GLY A 150 -1.47 -28.54 -37.62
CA GLY A 150 -2.52 -29.48 -38.00
C GLY A 150 -3.13 -29.22 -39.38
N THR A 151 -3.42 -27.96 -39.73
CA THR A 151 -4.15 -27.62 -40.97
C THR A 151 -3.27 -27.23 -42.14
N HIS A 152 -2.04 -26.74 -41.90
CA HIS A 152 -1.20 -26.20 -42.97
C HIS A 152 0.06 -27.02 -43.25
N GLU A 153 0.68 -27.58 -42.21
CA GLU A 153 1.91 -28.37 -42.37
C GLU A 153 1.65 -29.89 -42.37
N GLY A 154 0.50 -30.34 -41.86
CA GLY A 154 0.22 -31.77 -41.68
C GLY A 154 1.17 -32.46 -40.69
N ASN A 155 1.81 -31.70 -39.81
CA ASN A 155 2.82 -32.21 -38.88
C ASN A 155 2.15 -32.75 -37.62
N LYS A 156 1.74 -34.02 -37.65
CA LYS A 156 1.05 -34.69 -36.54
C LYS A 156 1.80 -34.60 -35.21
N LYS A 157 3.12 -34.80 -35.23
CA LYS A 157 3.96 -34.76 -34.01
C LYS A 157 3.89 -33.40 -33.32
N ARG A 158 4.05 -32.31 -34.08
CA ARG A 158 3.97 -30.94 -33.55
C ARG A 158 2.54 -30.58 -33.15
N PHE A 159 1.54 -31.04 -33.90
CA PHE A 159 0.14 -30.89 -33.51
C PHE A 159 -0.13 -31.52 -32.14
N ASP A 160 0.25 -32.79 -31.95
CA ASP A 160 0.02 -33.52 -30.70
C ASP A 160 0.74 -32.83 -29.53
N GLU A 161 2.01 -32.41 -29.72
CA GLU A 161 2.78 -31.64 -28.73
C GLU A 161 2.03 -30.38 -28.25
N TYR A 162 1.60 -29.53 -29.17
CA TYR A 162 0.92 -28.29 -28.83
C TYR A 162 -0.52 -28.51 -28.35
N ASN A 163 -1.16 -29.59 -28.78
CA ASN A 163 -2.50 -29.95 -28.33
C ASN A 163 -2.50 -30.40 -26.87
N GLU A 164 -1.54 -31.24 -26.47
CA GLU A 164 -1.38 -31.62 -25.07
C GLU A 164 -0.96 -30.43 -24.20
N LEU A 165 -0.08 -29.57 -24.70
CA LEU A 165 0.27 -28.32 -24.02
C LEU A 165 -0.95 -27.41 -23.82
N TYR A 166 -1.80 -27.26 -24.83
CA TYR A 166 -3.04 -26.50 -24.74
C TYR A 166 -3.98 -27.09 -23.69
N LYS A 167 -4.24 -28.41 -23.71
CA LYS A 167 -5.14 -29.06 -22.75
C LYS A 167 -4.66 -28.87 -21.30
N TYR A 168 -3.36 -29.02 -21.08
CA TYR A 168 -2.77 -28.78 -19.76
C TYR A 168 -2.98 -27.33 -19.31
N TYR A 169 -2.63 -26.34 -20.13
CA TYR A 169 -2.75 -24.93 -19.75
C TYR A 169 -4.20 -24.43 -19.74
N GLN A 170 -5.12 -25.08 -20.44
CA GLN A 170 -6.55 -24.85 -20.31
C GLN A 170 -7.04 -25.16 -18.89
N GLN A 171 -6.61 -26.30 -18.33
CA GLN A 171 -6.93 -26.65 -16.95
C GLN A 171 -6.26 -25.72 -15.95
N VAL A 172 -4.97 -25.38 -16.17
CA VAL A 172 -4.26 -24.42 -15.31
C VAL A 172 -4.97 -23.08 -15.29
N ASN A 173 -5.30 -22.51 -16.46
CA ASN A 173 -5.98 -21.20 -16.53
C ASN A 173 -7.35 -21.24 -15.87
N TYR A 174 -8.13 -22.30 -16.09
CA TYR A 174 -9.42 -22.45 -15.42
C TYR A 174 -9.28 -22.32 -13.88
N TYR A 175 -8.33 -23.03 -13.27
CA TYR A 175 -8.14 -22.96 -11.82
C TYR A 175 -7.47 -21.67 -11.34
N GLU A 176 -6.61 -21.07 -12.15
CA GLU A 176 -6.07 -19.73 -11.85
C GLU A 176 -7.18 -18.68 -11.84
N ASP A 177 -8.04 -18.68 -12.85
CA ASP A 177 -9.15 -17.74 -12.96
C ASP A 177 -10.19 -17.99 -11.86
N LEU A 178 -10.49 -19.25 -11.52
CA LEU A 178 -11.37 -19.61 -10.40
C LEU A 178 -10.81 -19.10 -9.06
N ALA A 179 -9.50 -19.25 -8.82
CA ALA A 179 -8.88 -18.76 -7.60
C ALA A 179 -8.90 -17.21 -7.52
N GLU A 180 -8.70 -16.52 -8.64
CA GLU A 180 -8.82 -15.06 -8.73
C GLU A 180 -10.27 -14.59 -8.53
N GLU A 181 -11.24 -15.31 -9.07
CA GLU A 181 -12.68 -15.06 -8.84
C GLU A 181 -13.02 -15.15 -7.34
N TYR A 182 -12.65 -16.27 -6.70
CA TYR A 182 -12.89 -16.48 -5.26
C TYR A 182 -12.25 -15.40 -4.40
N TYR A 183 -11.00 -15.04 -4.69
CA TYR A 183 -10.32 -13.98 -3.97
C TYR A 183 -10.99 -12.61 -4.18
N THR A 184 -11.44 -12.32 -5.40
CA THR A 184 -12.12 -11.08 -5.74
C THR A 184 -13.47 -10.98 -5.02
N ASP A 185 -14.24 -12.06 -5.01
CA ASP A 185 -15.52 -12.18 -4.30
C ASP A 185 -15.37 -11.92 -2.79
N LEU A 186 -14.37 -12.52 -2.15
CA LEU A 186 -14.06 -12.24 -0.74
C LEU A 186 -13.58 -10.80 -0.50
N SER A 187 -12.84 -10.22 -1.45
CA SER A 187 -12.30 -8.86 -1.36
C SER A 187 -13.37 -7.78 -1.53
N MET A 188 -14.40 -8.00 -2.37
CA MET A 188 -15.51 -7.05 -2.55
C MET A 188 -16.24 -6.77 -1.22
N GLY A 189 -16.38 -7.77 -0.36
CA GLY A 189 -16.96 -7.62 0.97
C GLY A 189 -16.15 -6.73 1.93
N LEU A 190 -14.85 -6.51 1.69
CA LEU A 190 -14.01 -5.59 2.49
C LEU A 190 -14.24 -4.11 2.12
N VAL A 191 -14.60 -3.86 0.85
CA VAL A 191 -14.84 -2.51 0.34
C VAL A 191 -16.22 -1.99 0.77
N ASN A 192 -17.22 -2.86 0.82
CA ASN A 192 -18.62 -2.46 0.99
C ASN A 192 -19.19 -2.68 2.40
N GLU A 193 -18.70 -3.66 3.18
CA GLU A 193 -19.29 -4.00 4.49
C GLU A 193 -18.22 -4.22 5.57
N LYS A 194 -18.03 -3.22 6.44
CA LYS A 194 -17.28 -3.34 7.69
C LYS A 194 -18.17 -3.99 8.76
N GLY A 195 -18.31 -5.32 8.74
CA GLY A 195 -19.05 -6.02 9.79
C GLY A 195 -19.42 -7.50 9.56
N ALA A 196 -19.36 -8.01 8.33
CA ALA A 196 -19.71 -9.42 8.06
C ALA A 196 -18.45 -10.33 8.13
N ASP A 197 -18.01 -10.64 9.36
CA ASP A 197 -16.77 -11.38 9.65
C ASP A 197 -16.95 -12.91 9.51
N GLN A 198 -18.06 -13.45 10.02
CA GLN A 198 -18.26 -14.90 10.14
C GLN A 198 -18.61 -15.58 8.80
N LEU A 199 -19.60 -15.07 8.07
CA LEU A 199 -20.01 -15.63 6.78
C LEU A 199 -18.86 -15.63 5.76
N ARG A 200 -18.01 -14.59 5.84
CA ARG A 200 -16.84 -14.43 4.99
C ARG A 200 -15.73 -15.42 5.34
N HIS A 201 -15.50 -15.64 6.63
CA HIS A 201 -14.58 -16.66 7.11
C HIS A 201 -15.01 -18.06 6.62
N GLU A 202 -16.30 -18.40 6.75
CA GLU A 202 -16.87 -19.66 6.27
C GLU A 202 -16.72 -19.82 4.76
N LYS A 203 -17.02 -18.76 3.99
CA LYS A 203 -16.84 -18.74 2.54
C LYS A 203 -15.38 -18.92 2.12
N ALA A 204 -14.44 -18.25 2.82
CA ALA A 204 -13.00 -18.40 2.58
C ALA A 204 -12.51 -19.83 2.87
N MET A 205 -13.02 -20.46 3.93
CA MET A 205 -12.74 -21.86 4.25
C MET A 205 -13.20 -22.81 3.14
N GLN A 206 -14.43 -22.62 2.64
CA GLN A 206 -14.99 -23.43 1.55
C GLN A 206 -14.17 -23.27 0.27
N TYR A 207 -13.90 -22.04 -0.15
CA TYR A 207 -13.09 -21.76 -1.34
C TYR A 207 -11.68 -22.32 -1.24
N TYR A 208 -11.02 -22.18 -0.08
CA TYR A 208 -9.68 -22.72 0.08
C TYR A 208 -9.67 -24.27 0.05
N ALA A 209 -10.66 -24.93 0.65
CA ALA A 209 -10.76 -26.39 0.64
C ALA A 209 -10.83 -26.95 -0.80
N GLU A 210 -11.57 -26.29 -1.69
CA GLU A 210 -11.61 -26.65 -3.11
C GLU A 210 -10.27 -26.40 -3.81
N LEU A 211 -9.66 -25.24 -3.57
CA LEU A 211 -8.39 -24.86 -4.19
C LEU A 211 -7.19 -25.69 -3.70
N GLU A 212 -7.20 -26.19 -2.47
CA GLU A 212 -6.07 -26.92 -1.87
C GLU A 212 -5.71 -28.17 -2.71
N VAL A 213 -6.73 -28.90 -3.16
CA VAL A 213 -6.55 -30.13 -3.96
C VAL A 213 -5.86 -29.81 -5.29
N VAL A 214 -6.29 -28.74 -5.96
CA VAL A 214 -5.75 -28.36 -7.27
C VAL A 214 -4.40 -27.66 -7.18
N MET A 215 -4.12 -26.94 -6.08
CA MET A 215 -2.80 -26.38 -5.79
C MET A 215 -1.72 -27.46 -5.62
N LYS A 216 -2.08 -28.64 -5.07
CA LYS A 216 -1.16 -29.78 -4.99
C LYS A 216 -0.83 -30.35 -6.39
N LYS A 217 -1.76 -30.22 -7.34
CA LYS A 217 -1.62 -30.73 -8.71
C LYS A 217 -0.89 -29.77 -9.64
N TYR A 218 -1.15 -28.46 -9.54
CA TYR A 218 -0.65 -27.45 -10.47
C TYR A 218 0.19 -26.38 -9.75
N PRO A 219 1.53 -26.33 -9.96
CA PRO A 219 2.40 -25.33 -9.35
C PRO A 219 2.34 -23.96 -10.08
N ALA A 220 1.12 -23.50 -10.37
CA ALA A 220 0.84 -22.33 -11.19
C ALA A 220 0.93 -21.01 -10.39
N TYR A 221 1.39 -19.95 -11.03
CA TYR A 221 1.74 -18.69 -10.36
C TYR A 221 0.51 -18.00 -9.75
N ARG A 222 -0.56 -17.81 -10.52
CA ARG A 222 -1.75 -17.07 -10.06
C ARG A 222 -2.57 -17.91 -9.09
N LEU A 223 -2.67 -19.23 -9.34
CA LEU A 223 -3.34 -20.18 -8.45
C LEU A 223 -2.72 -20.16 -7.05
N HIS A 224 -1.39 -20.26 -6.96
CA HIS A 224 -0.72 -20.22 -5.67
C HIS A 224 -0.72 -18.84 -5.03
N LEU A 225 -0.78 -17.75 -5.80
CA LEU A 225 -0.94 -16.42 -5.24
C LEU A 225 -2.31 -16.29 -4.59
N SER A 226 -3.39 -16.41 -5.36
CA SER A 226 -4.77 -16.22 -4.89
C SER A 226 -5.17 -17.26 -3.85
N GLY A 227 -4.83 -18.54 -4.06
CA GLY A 227 -5.12 -19.60 -3.10
C GLY A 227 -4.46 -19.39 -1.73
N ASN A 228 -3.21 -18.91 -1.68
CA ASN A 228 -2.59 -18.58 -0.39
C ASN A 228 -3.13 -17.28 0.22
N LEU A 229 -3.59 -16.31 -0.58
CA LEU A 229 -4.26 -15.12 -0.04
C LEU A 229 -5.60 -15.47 0.61
N ILE A 230 -6.39 -16.35 -0.01
CA ILE A 230 -7.62 -16.89 0.57
C ILE A 230 -7.32 -17.68 1.86
N ARG A 231 -6.32 -18.56 1.81
CA ARG A 231 -5.88 -19.32 3.01
C ARG A 231 -5.44 -18.40 4.15
N MET A 232 -4.72 -17.33 3.83
CA MET A 232 -4.29 -16.33 4.80
C MET A 232 -5.51 -15.62 5.41
N MET A 233 -6.49 -15.26 4.58
CA MET A 233 -7.71 -14.58 5.01
C MET A 233 -8.47 -15.36 6.09
N VAL A 234 -8.57 -16.69 5.95
CA VAL A 234 -9.16 -17.61 6.94
C VAL A 234 -8.58 -17.39 8.34
N HIS A 235 -7.25 -17.32 8.46
CA HIS A 235 -6.59 -17.21 9.77
C HIS A 235 -6.55 -15.76 10.27
N THR A 236 -6.39 -14.79 9.37
CA THR A 236 -6.39 -13.38 9.76
C THR A 236 -7.74 -12.88 10.26
N SER A 237 -8.87 -13.47 9.82
CA SER A 237 -10.20 -13.07 10.32
C SER A 237 -10.46 -13.48 11.78
N VAL A 238 -9.68 -14.43 12.30
CA VAL A 238 -9.72 -14.87 13.70
C VAL A 238 -8.44 -14.49 14.46
N ASN A 239 -7.61 -13.61 13.88
CA ASN A 239 -6.33 -13.17 14.42
C ASN A 239 -5.34 -14.30 14.77
N ASP A 240 -5.37 -15.42 14.05
CA ASP A 240 -4.40 -16.51 14.21
C ASP A 240 -3.09 -16.19 13.48
N TYR A 241 -2.24 -15.39 14.14
CA TYR A 241 -0.97 -14.92 13.58
C TYR A 241 0.08 -16.03 13.41
N GLU A 242 0.10 -17.04 14.27
CA GLU A 242 1.07 -18.14 14.19
C GLU A 242 0.81 -19.01 12.95
N SER A 243 -0.44 -19.38 12.69
CA SER A 243 -0.80 -20.09 11.45
C SER A 243 -0.57 -19.21 10.23
N THR A 244 -0.89 -17.91 10.32
CA THR A 244 -0.62 -16.95 9.24
C THR A 244 0.86 -16.90 8.90
N ILE A 245 1.76 -16.87 9.89
CA ILE A 245 3.22 -16.92 9.68
C ILE A 245 3.64 -18.18 8.94
N LYS A 246 3.08 -19.35 9.29
CA LYS A 246 3.36 -20.61 8.61
C LYS A 246 2.97 -20.54 7.13
N ILE A 247 1.78 -20.03 6.84
CA ILE A 247 1.26 -19.85 5.48
C ILE A 247 2.16 -18.91 4.67
N CYS A 248 2.50 -17.74 5.22
CA CYS A 248 3.38 -16.79 4.54
C CYS A 248 4.75 -17.41 4.24
N LYS A 249 5.35 -18.16 5.19
CA LYS A 249 6.62 -18.87 4.97
C LYS A 249 6.51 -19.95 3.89
N GLU A 250 5.41 -20.69 3.84
CA GLU A 250 5.14 -21.67 2.77
C GLU A 250 5.02 -21.00 1.40
N ALA A 251 4.25 -19.92 1.31
CA ALA A 251 4.09 -19.16 0.07
C ALA A 251 5.41 -18.51 -0.40
N ILE A 252 6.17 -17.90 0.52
CA ILE A 252 7.49 -17.33 0.22
C ILE A 252 8.41 -18.42 -0.34
N ARG A 253 8.49 -19.60 0.28
CA ARG A 253 9.32 -20.71 -0.24
C ARG A 253 8.89 -21.15 -1.65
N PHE A 254 7.59 -21.15 -1.94
CA PHE A 254 7.10 -21.46 -3.29
C PHE A 254 7.58 -20.43 -4.32
N PHE A 255 7.45 -19.14 -4.01
CA PHE A 255 7.82 -18.06 -4.93
C PHE A 255 9.33 -17.84 -5.04
N GLU A 256 10.12 -18.10 -3.98
CA GLU A 256 11.59 -18.07 -4.01
C GLU A 256 12.19 -19.18 -4.87
N ARG A 257 11.47 -20.31 -5.07
CA ARG A 257 11.91 -21.42 -5.95
C ARG A 257 11.71 -21.15 -7.44
N LYS A 258 11.00 -20.08 -7.81
CA LYS A 258 10.80 -19.71 -9.22
C LYS A 258 12.14 -19.26 -9.83
N LYS A 259 12.32 -19.47 -11.14
CA LYS A 259 13.55 -19.12 -11.88
C LYS A 259 13.77 -17.61 -12.03
N TYR A 260 12.84 -16.81 -11.53
CA TYR A 260 12.82 -15.36 -11.61
C TYR A 260 12.35 -14.80 -10.27
N ALA A 261 12.70 -13.54 -9.99
CA ALA A 261 12.23 -12.86 -8.79
C ALA A 261 10.72 -12.55 -8.89
N ALA A 262 9.90 -13.32 -8.17
CA ALA A 262 8.47 -13.07 -8.02
C ALA A 262 8.21 -11.92 -7.03
N ARG A 263 8.66 -10.71 -7.38
CA ARG A 263 8.68 -9.52 -6.49
C ARG A 263 7.33 -9.26 -5.83
N MET A 264 6.24 -9.21 -6.61
CA MET A 264 4.89 -8.89 -6.11
C MET A 264 4.40 -9.87 -5.02
N PRO A 265 4.31 -11.19 -5.25
CA PRO A 265 3.92 -12.15 -4.21
C PRO A 265 4.83 -12.09 -2.99
N LEU A 266 6.15 -12.03 -3.19
CA LEU A 266 7.11 -11.98 -2.08
C LEU A 266 6.88 -10.75 -1.21
N GLN A 267 6.69 -9.58 -1.82
CA GLN A 267 6.32 -8.37 -1.09
C GLN A 267 5.06 -8.61 -0.24
N ILE A 268 3.96 -9.07 -0.84
CA ILE A 268 2.69 -9.29 -0.12
C ILE A 268 2.88 -10.19 1.11
N PHE A 269 3.56 -11.33 0.97
CA PHE A 269 3.74 -12.25 2.08
C PHE A 269 4.77 -11.77 3.12
N TYR A 270 5.81 -11.02 2.72
CA TYR A 270 6.71 -10.40 3.68
C TYR A 270 6.03 -9.27 4.46
N TYR A 271 5.16 -8.47 3.83
CA TYR A 271 4.32 -7.48 4.51
C TYR A 271 3.54 -8.15 5.64
N GLN A 272 2.82 -9.22 5.32
CA GLN A 272 2.01 -9.92 6.30
C GLN A 272 2.87 -10.53 7.43
N LEU A 273 4.05 -11.08 7.13
CA LEU A 273 4.96 -11.56 8.18
C LEU A 273 5.35 -10.46 9.16
N ILE A 274 5.63 -9.25 8.67
CA ILE A 274 5.99 -8.12 9.53
C ILE A 274 4.79 -7.72 10.40
N VAL A 275 3.57 -7.71 9.85
CA VAL A 275 2.33 -7.48 10.62
C VAL A 275 2.20 -8.52 11.73
N CYS A 276 2.29 -9.81 11.41
CA CYS A 276 2.18 -10.89 12.39
C CYS A 276 3.26 -10.80 13.48
N HIS A 277 4.52 -10.61 13.09
CA HIS A 277 5.63 -10.45 14.04
C HIS A 277 5.51 -9.19 14.90
N THR A 278 4.85 -8.14 14.41
CA THR A 278 4.52 -6.94 15.20
C THR A 278 3.51 -7.30 16.28
N GLN A 279 2.41 -7.95 15.91
CA GLN A 279 1.35 -8.34 16.86
C GLN A 279 1.86 -9.31 17.93
N LEU A 280 2.74 -10.24 17.55
CA LEU A 280 3.37 -11.20 18.47
C LEU A 280 4.58 -10.63 19.22
N LYS A 281 4.90 -9.33 19.06
CA LYS A 281 6.08 -8.66 19.65
C LYS A 281 7.43 -9.36 19.37
N GLN A 282 7.59 -9.96 18.19
CA GLN A 282 8.78 -10.72 17.77
C GLN A 282 9.73 -9.89 16.90
N TYR A 283 10.55 -9.03 17.51
CA TYR A 283 11.41 -8.10 16.76
C TYR A 283 12.39 -8.75 15.80
N ALA A 284 13.19 -9.72 16.26
CA ALA A 284 14.29 -10.27 15.47
C ALA A 284 13.78 -10.92 14.16
N ALA A 285 12.65 -11.63 14.24
CA ALA A 285 12.00 -12.24 13.09
C ALA A 285 11.37 -11.18 12.17
N GLY A 286 10.67 -10.20 12.74
CA GLY A 286 10.08 -9.08 12.00
C GLY A 286 11.14 -8.27 11.24
N LYS A 287 12.25 -7.92 11.89
CA LYS A 287 13.37 -7.18 11.29
C LYS A 287 13.93 -7.92 10.08
N LYS A 288 14.17 -9.22 10.22
CA LYS A 288 14.64 -10.08 9.12
C LYS A 288 13.66 -10.09 7.94
N ALA A 289 12.35 -10.11 8.21
CA ALA A 289 11.32 -10.01 7.17
C ALA A 289 11.31 -8.63 6.50
N SER A 290 11.44 -7.55 7.26
CA SER A 290 11.54 -6.16 6.76
C SER A 290 12.75 -5.97 5.85
N GLU A 291 13.94 -6.40 6.26
CA GLU A 291 15.17 -6.29 5.47
C GLU A 291 15.07 -7.04 4.15
N LYS A 292 14.54 -8.27 4.17
CA LYS A 292 14.30 -9.06 2.96
C LYS A 292 13.32 -8.38 2.01
N CYS A 293 12.26 -7.77 2.54
CA CYS A 293 11.27 -7.10 1.70
C CYS A 293 11.79 -5.80 1.10
N LEU A 294 12.52 -5.00 1.89
CA LEU A 294 13.13 -3.75 1.42
C LEU A 294 14.13 -4.01 0.30
N ALA A 295 14.83 -5.15 0.30
CA ALA A 295 15.70 -5.57 -0.80
C ALA A 295 14.97 -5.91 -2.12
N LEU A 296 13.65 -6.14 -2.08
CA LEU A 296 12.81 -6.42 -3.25
C LEU A 296 12.17 -5.15 -3.85
N LEU A 297 12.30 -4.01 -3.16
CA LEU A 297 11.65 -2.75 -3.49
C LEU A 297 12.66 -1.77 -4.06
N ASP A 298 12.22 -0.96 -5.02
CA ASP A 298 13.03 0.16 -5.50
C ASP A 298 12.94 1.29 -4.46
N GLU A 299 14.11 1.72 -3.96
CA GLU A 299 14.20 2.77 -2.95
C GLU A 299 13.59 4.09 -3.45
N GLY A 300 12.74 4.69 -2.62
CA GLY A 300 11.98 5.89 -2.97
C GLY A 300 10.74 5.65 -3.83
N SER A 301 10.36 4.40 -4.11
CA SER A 301 9.03 4.06 -4.64
C SER A 301 7.94 4.23 -3.59
N PHE A 302 6.68 4.38 -4.00
CA PHE A 302 5.54 4.49 -3.08
C PHE A 302 5.47 3.30 -2.11
N ASN A 303 5.66 2.08 -2.61
CA ASN A 303 5.66 0.88 -1.78
C ASN A 303 6.82 0.90 -0.79
N TRP A 304 8.02 1.34 -1.19
CA TRP A 304 9.14 1.47 -0.25
C TRP A 304 8.79 2.34 0.96
N PHE A 305 8.14 3.48 0.75
CA PHE A 305 7.68 4.34 1.85
C PHE A 305 6.65 3.63 2.76
N LYS A 306 5.67 2.92 2.19
CA LYS A 306 4.69 2.14 2.99
C LYS A 306 5.35 1.04 3.82
N TYR A 307 6.41 0.41 3.33
CA TYR A 307 7.16 -0.58 4.11
C TYR A 307 7.99 0.05 5.22
N GLN A 308 8.50 1.26 5.02
CA GLN A 308 9.16 1.99 6.10
C GLN A 308 8.19 2.34 7.23
N GLU A 309 6.93 2.68 6.92
CA GLU A 309 5.89 2.87 7.93
C GLU A 309 5.68 1.59 8.74
N LEU A 310 5.57 0.44 8.07
CA LEU A 310 5.41 -0.84 8.75
C LEU A 310 6.63 -1.21 9.60
N TYR A 311 7.85 -0.94 9.12
CA TYR A 311 9.07 -1.21 9.88
C TYR A 311 9.23 -0.27 11.08
N PHE A 312 8.78 0.97 10.95
CA PHE A 312 8.68 1.91 12.07
C PHE A 312 7.77 1.34 13.17
N ILE A 313 6.55 0.90 12.80
CA ILE A 313 5.57 0.31 13.72
C ILE A 313 6.11 -0.96 14.38
N LEU A 314 6.74 -1.88 13.63
CA LEU A 314 7.42 -3.04 14.23
C LEU A 314 8.43 -2.62 15.30
N SER A 315 9.23 -1.61 15.01
CA SER A 315 10.30 -1.15 15.89
C SER A 315 9.74 -0.54 17.18
N THR A 316 8.68 0.26 17.09
CA THR A 316 8.04 0.88 18.27
C THR A 316 7.25 -0.14 19.10
N HIS A 317 6.59 -1.11 18.47
CA HIS A 317 5.84 -2.19 19.15
C HIS A 317 6.71 -3.16 19.92
N THR A 318 7.98 -3.24 19.56
CA THR A 318 8.96 -4.14 20.17
C THR A 318 10.01 -3.39 20.99
N GLN A 319 9.75 -2.13 21.34
CA GLN A 319 10.61 -1.26 22.16
C GLN A 319 12.00 -0.96 21.56
N ASN A 320 12.18 -1.16 20.25
CA ASN A 320 13.40 -0.82 19.51
C ASN A 320 13.36 0.63 19.03
N TYR A 321 13.19 1.57 19.94
CA TYR A 321 12.91 2.98 19.63
C TYR A 321 14.03 3.68 18.84
N GLN A 322 15.30 3.37 19.13
CA GLN A 322 16.41 3.91 18.35
C GLN A 322 16.37 3.45 16.88
N GLN A 323 15.95 2.20 16.64
CA GLN A 323 15.75 1.73 15.27
C GLN A 323 14.58 2.46 14.59
N ALA A 324 13.48 2.70 15.32
CA ALA A 324 12.36 3.48 14.79
C ALA A 324 12.81 4.89 14.35
N TYR A 325 13.66 5.55 15.15
CA TYR A 325 14.24 6.84 14.78
C TYR A 325 15.14 6.77 13.54
N ARG A 326 15.99 5.73 13.40
CA ARG A 326 16.77 5.52 12.17
C ARG A 326 15.90 5.33 10.93
N VAL A 327 14.80 4.58 11.06
CA VAL A 327 13.83 4.41 9.97
C VAL A 327 13.19 5.74 9.60
N PHE A 328 12.81 6.53 10.60
CA PHE A 328 12.29 7.88 10.41
C PHE A 328 13.27 8.75 9.63
N LEU A 329 14.52 8.89 10.08
CA LEU A 329 15.53 9.70 9.41
C LEU A 329 15.77 9.26 7.97
N LYS A 330 15.92 7.95 7.74
CA LYS A 330 16.10 7.41 6.39
C LYS A 330 14.93 7.77 5.46
N THR A 331 13.73 7.85 6.01
CA THR A 331 12.52 8.04 5.24
C THR A 331 12.25 9.51 4.94
N VAL A 332 12.28 10.39 5.96
CA VAL A 332 11.96 11.81 5.79
C VAL A 332 13.05 12.57 5.02
N ASN A 333 14.31 12.13 5.13
CA ASN A 333 15.43 12.73 4.39
C ASN A 333 15.56 12.19 2.95
N HIS A 334 14.71 11.25 2.53
CA HIS A 334 14.79 10.71 1.18
C HIS A 334 14.32 11.75 0.14
N ARG A 335 15.07 11.94 -0.95
CA ARG A 335 14.79 12.94 -2.01
C ARG A 335 13.40 12.93 -2.64
N HIS A 336 12.69 11.80 -2.56
CA HIS A 336 11.32 11.64 -3.08
C HIS A 336 10.23 11.86 -2.05
N PHE A 337 10.57 12.06 -0.77
CA PHE A 337 9.61 12.23 0.31
C PHE A 337 8.68 13.43 0.06
N GLU A 338 9.23 14.55 -0.41
CA GLU A 338 8.44 15.76 -0.70
C GLU A 338 7.38 15.56 -1.79
N LYS A 339 7.62 14.61 -2.70
CA LYS A 339 6.69 14.26 -3.79
C LYS A 339 5.54 13.36 -3.34
N LEU A 340 5.56 12.89 -2.09
CA LEU A 340 4.51 12.02 -1.58
C LEU A 340 3.18 12.78 -1.37
N PRO A 341 2.04 12.07 -1.44
CA PRO A 341 0.76 12.63 -1.04
C PRO A 341 0.81 13.21 0.38
N GLU A 342 0.15 14.35 0.60
CA GLU A 342 0.08 14.98 1.92
C GLU A 342 -0.41 14.05 3.03
N SER A 343 -1.32 13.11 2.71
CA SER A 343 -1.80 12.12 3.68
C SER A 343 -0.70 11.23 4.23
N LEU A 344 0.28 10.83 3.42
CA LEU A 344 1.42 10.03 3.90
C LEU A 344 2.39 10.91 4.70
N LYS A 345 2.66 12.14 4.24
CA LYS A 345 3.50 13.08 4.98
C LYS A 345 2.92 13.40 6.37
N GLU A 346 1.60 13.48 6.51
CA GLU A 346 0.94 13.61 7.81
C GLU A 346 1.21 12.43 8.75
N ILE A 347 1.28 11.19 8.26
CA ILE A 347 1.61 10.01 9.08
C ILE A 347 3.00 10.15 9.70
N TRP A 348 4.00 10.51 8.89
CA TRP A 348 5.38 10.68 9.35
C TRP A 348 5.52 11.82 10.36
N LYS A 349 4.73 12.90 10.26
CA LYS A 349 4.67 13.96 11.29
C LYS A 349 4.09 13.45 12.61
N ILE A 350 3.14 12.51 12.57
CA ILE A 350 2.64 11.86 13.80
C ILE A 350 3.75 11.00 14.39
N PHE A 351 4.47 10.21 13.59
CA PHE A 351 5.61 9.43 14.05
C PHE A 351 6.70 10.30 14.68
N GLU A 352 7.01 11.45 14.07
CA GLU A 352 7.92 12.46 14.61
C GLU A 352 7.50 12.92 16.03
N ALA A 353 6.21 13.19 16.25
CA ALA A 353 5.70 13.62 17.55
C ALA A 353 5.85 12.52 18.63
N PHE A 354 5.68 11.25 18.27
CA PHE A 354 5.93 10.13 19.19
C PHE A 354 7.43 9.94 19.47
N LEU A 355 8.29 10.09 18.45
CA LEU A 355 9.74 10.05 18.64
C LEU A 355 10.23 11.19 19.53
N GLN A 356 9.64 12.38 19.42
CA GLN A 356 9.96 13.50 20.29
C GLN A 356 9.58 13.22 21.75
N ALA A 357 8.40 12.61 21.98
CA ALA A 357 8.03 12.18 23.33
C ALA A 357 9.04 11.15 23.87
N LEU A 358 9.46 10.18 23.07
CA LEU A 358 10.48 9.19 23.43
C LEU A 358 11.85 9.81 23.70
N TYR A 359 12.24 10.85 22.96
CA TYR A 359 13.47 11.61 23.18
C TYR A 359 13.47 12.27 24.56
N HIS A 360 12.37 12.96 24.93
CA HIS A 360 12.25 13.58 26.25
C HIS A 360 12.12 12.59 27.42
N LEU A 361 11.80 11.32 27.12
CA LEU A 361 11.77 10.22 28.09
C LEU A 361 13.09 9.42 28.10
N ASP A 362 14.15 9.95 27.48
CA ASP A 362 15.49 9.33 27.36
C ASP A 362 15.48 7.93 26.72
N LYS A 363 14.49 7.63 25.88
CA LYS A 363 14.37 6.35 25.15
C LYS A 363 15.00 6.36 23.77
N VAL A 364 15.23 7.56 23.22
CA VAL A 364 15.85 7.79 21.91
C VAL A 364 16.89 8.87 22.07
N LYS A 365 18.02 8.73 21.37
CA LYS A 365 19.04 9.77 21.25
C LYS A 365 19.19 10.17 19.79
N GLU A 366 19.44 11.46 19.57
CA GLU A 366 19.76 11.96 18.23
C GLU A 366 21.07 11.33 17.73
N GLU A 367 21.17 11.11 16.43
CA GLU A 367 22.41 10.66 15.80
C GLU A 367 23.31 11.87 15.52
N ALA A 368 24.62 11.64 15.42
CA ALA A 368 25.58 12.73 15.25
C ALA A 368 25.29 13.54 13.97
N GLY A 369 25.05 14.84 14.14
CA GLY A 369 24.73 15.76 13.04
C GLY A 369 23.23 15.85 12.70
N ASP A 370 22.36 15.17 13.43
CA ASP A 370 20.90 15.33 13.33
C ASP A 370 20.35 16.15 14.51
N ASP A 371 19.34 16.97 14.25
CA ASP A 371 18.66 17.79 15.26
C ASP A 371 17.13 17.82 15.10
N HIS A 372 16.55 16.82 14.41
CA HIS A 372 15.12 16.77 14.13
C HIS A 372 14.26 16.78 15.41
N LEU A 373 14.66 16.01 16.42
CA LEU A 373 13.87 15.85 17.65
C LEU A 373 14.06 17.05 18.59
N SER A 374 15.27 17.57 18.70
CA SER A 374 15.61 18.73 19.53
C SER A 374 15.04 20.04 18.95
N LYS A 375 14.94 20.17 17.62
CA LYS A 375 14.29 21.32 16.95
C LYS A 375 12.80 21.14 16.68
N PHE A 376 12.21 20.04 17.13
CA PHE A 376 10.78 19.81 16.98
C PHE A 376 9.97 20.94 17.62
N ARG A 377 8.99 21.48 16.89
CA ARG A 377 8.10 22.54 17.41
C ARG A 377 6.67 22.04 17.43
N TYR A 378 6.16 21.80 18.63
CA TYR A 378 4.79 21.34 18.86
C TYR A 378 3.72 22.19 18.16
N GLY A 379 3.85 23.53 18.18
CA GLY A 379 2.91 24.41 17.49
C GLY A 379 2.84 24.19 15.97
N ARG A 380 3.95 23.76 15.34
CA ARG A 380 3.94 23.38 13.91
C ARG A 380 3.22 22.05 13.70
N PHE A 381 3.43 21.06 14.57
CA PHE A 381 2.77 19.76 14.48
C PHE A 381 1.24 19.87 14.49
N ILE A 382 0.66 20.64 15.41
CA ILE A 382 -0.80 20.85 15.50
C ILE A 382 -1.41 21.35 14.18
N ASN A 383 -0.69 22.26 13.51
CA ASN A 383 -1.15 22.88 12.26
C ASN A 383 -0.86 22.00 11.03
N ALA A 384 0.00 20.99 11.17
CA ALA A 384 0.54 20.23 10.06
C ALA A 384 -0.17 18.89 9.79
N THR A 385 -1.23 18.56 10.55
CA THR A 385 -2.06 17.34 10.38
C THR A 385 -3.56 17.60 10.15
N PRO A 386 -3.96 18.54 9.28
CA PRO A 386 -5.35 18.95 9.13
C PRO A 386 -6.26 17.86 8.52
N ARG A 387 -5.73 16.93 7.71
CA ARG A 387 -6.54 15.87 7.09
C ARG A 387 -6.83 14.75 8.07
N MET A 388 -5.80 14.25 8.76
CA MET A 388 -5.96 13.21 9.77
C MET A 388 -6.83 13.67 10.95
N ASN A 389 -6.86 14.97 11.26
CA ASN A 389 -7.81 15.54 12.23
C ASN A 389 -9.29 15.32 11.88
N LYS A 390 -9.62 15.09 10.60
CA LYS A 390 -10.99 14.80 10.15
C LYS A 390 -11.36 13.32 10.32
N ASP A 391 -10.38 12.41 10.40
CA ASP A 391 -10.61 10.99 10.64
C ASP A 391 -10.88 10.71 12.13
N LYS A 392 -12.14 10.82 12.53
CA LYS A 392 -12.57 10.75 13.94
C LYS A 392 -12.45 9.36 14.59
N ARG A 393 -12.08 8.31 13.86
CA ARG A 393 -11.94 6.95 14.42
C ARG A 393 -10.63 6.25 14.07
N GLY A 394 -9.82 6.78 13.16
CA GLY A 394 -8.46 6.32 12.90
C GLY A 394 -7.41 7.29 13.43
N MET A 395 -6.68 7.94 12.53
CA MET A 395 -5.41 8.60 12.83
C MET A 395 -5.53 9.89 13.66
N ASN A 396 -6.73 10.41 13.90
CA ASN A 396 -6.89 11.48 14.88
C ASN A 396 -6.61 11.01 16.31
N ILE A 397 -6.80 9.73 16.63
CA ILE A 397 -6.53 9.16 17.96
C ILE A 397 -5.05 9.34 18.36
N PRO A 398 -4.05 8.87 17.56
CA PRO A 398 -2.65 9.05 17.91
C PRO A 398 -2.24 10.52 17.94
N ILE A 399 -2.84 11.40 17.14
CA ILE A 399 -2.63 12.85 17.25
C ILE A 399 -3.04 13.35 18.64
N LEU A 400 -4.25 13.00 19.11
CA LEU A 400 -4.73 13.41 20.44
C LEU A 400 -3.82 12.88 21.55
N ILE A 401 -3.34 11.65 21.42
CA ILE A 401 -2.41 11.03 22.38
C ILE A 401 -1.08 11.78 22.39
N ALA A 402 -0.45 11.99 21.24
CA ALA A 402 0.83 12.72 21.12
C ALA A 402 0.74 14.12 21.76
N GLN A 403 -0.39 14.79 21.61
CA GLN A 403 -0.65 16.08 22.23
C GLN A 403 -0.69 16.00 23.75
N ILE A 404 -1.42 15.04 24.32
CA ILE A 404 -1.45 14.83 25.77
C ILE A 404 -0.05 14.50 26.28
N LEU A 405 0.66 13.56 25.64
CA LEU A 405 2.01 13.16 26.03
C LEU A 405 2.94 14.37 26.09
N THR A 406 2.96 15.17 25.03
CA THR A 406 3.81 16.37 24.97
C THR A 406 3.51 17.32 26.13
N LEU A 407 2.23 17.61 26.41
CA LEU A 407 1.85 18.54 27.48
C LEU A 407 2.23 18.01 28.87
N ILE A 408 2.08 16.71 29.10
CA ILE A 408 2.42 16.08 30.39
C ILE A 408 3.93 16.07 30.59
N ILE A 409 4.69 15.61 29.59
CA ILE A 409 6.16 15.50 29.64
C ILE A 409 6.79 16.88 29.89
N HIS A 410 6.27 17.93 29.25
CA HIS A 410 6.75 19.31 29.44
C HIS A 410 6.15 20.00 30.69
N ARG A 411 5.42 19.27 31.54
CA ARG A 411 4.78 19.76 32.77
C ARG A 411 3.83 20.96 32.54
N LYS A 412 3.24 21.06 31.34
CA LYS A 412 2.25 22.10 30.99
C LYS A 412 0.86 21.73 31.49
N TYR A 413 0.73 21.58 32.80
CA TYR A 413 -0.45 20.98 33.44
C TYR A 413 -1.76 21.71 33.17
N THR A 414 -1.75 23.05 33.09
CA THR A 414 -2.97 23.83 32.78
C THR A 414 -3.50 23.51 31.39
N GLU A 415 -2.62 23.51 30.39
CA GLU A 415 -2.97 23.18 29.01
C GLU A 415 -3.38 21.71 28.88
N ALA A 416 -2.71 20.81 29.61
CA ALA A 416 -3.06 19.40 29.67
C ALA A 416 -4.50 19.20 30.17
N ILE A 417 -4.92 19.89 31.23
CA ILE A 417 -6.30 19.82 31.76
C ILE A 417 -7.31 20.25 30.69
N GLU A 418 -7.12 21.43 30.08
CA GLU A 418 -8.04 21.94 29.05
C GLU A 418 -8.13 20.98 27.86
N ARG A 419 -7.01 20.36 27.46
CA ARG A 419 -6.98 19.44 26.33
C ARG A 419 -7.66 18.11 26.65
N ILE A 420 -7.43 17.59 27.86
CA ILE A 420 -8.01 16.33 28.34
C ILE A 420 -9.54 16.43 28.44
N GLU A 421 -10.09 17.54 28.92
CA GLU A 421 -11.55 17.78 28.94
C GLU A 421 -12.16 17.76 27.53
N ALA A 422 -11.46 18.33 26.54
CA ALA A 422 -11.90 18.29 25.15
C ALA A 422 -11.88 16.86 24.57
N ILE A 423 -10.92 16.04 24.98
CA ILE A 423 -10.75 14.65 24.53
C ILE A 423 -11.78 13.71 25.18
N GLU A 424 -12.19 13.96 26.42
CA GLU A 424 -13.27 13.20 27.05
C GLU A 424 -14.58 13.30 26.25
N LYS A 425 -14.92 14.52 25.78
CA LYS A 425 -16.07 14.74 24.88
C LYS A 425 -15.91 14.05 23.53
N TYR A 426 -14.68 13.92 23.05
CA TYR A 426 -14.40 13.20 21.80
C TYR A 426 -14.62 11.69 21.97
N CYS A 427 -14.13 11.11 23.07
CA CYS A 427 -14.26 9.68 23.35
C CYS A 427 -15.72 9.24 23.46
N SER A 428 -16.54 10.03 24.17
CA SER A 428 -17.97 9.72 24.32
C SER A 428 -18.75 9.82 23.00
N ARG A 429 -18.30 10.66 22.07
CA ARG A 429 -18.94 10.84 20.75
C ARG A 429 -18.49 9.81 19.71
N TYR A 430 -17.21 9.43 19.71
CA TYR A 430 -16.62 8.71 18.59
C TYR A 430 -16.04 7.33 18.93
N LEU A 431 -15.65 7.05 20.17
CA LEU A 431 -14.94 5.82 20.57
C LEU A 431 -15.83 4.86 21.38
N THR A 432 -17.04 4.57 20.89
CA THR A 432 -18.05 3.78 21.61
C THR A 432 -18.20 2.33 21.12
N LYS A 433 -17.38 1.92 20.14
CA LYS A 433 -17.44 0.60 19.49
C LYS A 433 -16.23 -0.27 19.83
N ASP A 434 -16.37 -1.59 19.67
CA ASP A 434 -15.36 -2.60 20.00
C ASP A 434 -14.00 -2.36 19.32
N ASP A 435 -14.00 -1.86 18.07
CA ASP A 435 -12.82 -1.55 17.27
C ASP A 435 -11.96 -0.39 17.80
N THR A 436 -12.45 0.34 18.80
CA THR A 436 -11.73 1.45 19.45
C THR A 436 -11.62 1.26 20.98
N TYR A 437 -11.95 0.06 21.47
CA TYR A 437 -12.04 -0.23 22.91
C TYR A 437 -10.73 0.03 23.65
N ARG A 438 -9.60 -0.44 23.11
CA ARG A 438 -8.27 -0.23 23.71
C ARG A 438 -7.92 1.25 23.78
N SER A 439 -8.16 1.98 22.70
CA SER A 439 -7.95 3.44 22.65
C SER A 439 -8.83 4.19 23.64
N ASN A 440 -10.08 3.77 23.83
CA ASN A 440 -10.96 4.32 24.86
C ASN A 440 -10.40 4.07 26.27
N CYS A 441 -9.95 2.84 26.56
CA CYS A 441 -9.34 2.50 27.85
C CYS A 441 -8.11 3.35 28.12
N PHE A 442 -7.20 3.44 27.15
CA PHE A 442 -5.97 4.22 27.29
C PHE A 442 -6.25 5.72 27.50
N ILE A 443 -7.18 6.30 26.73
CA ILE A 443 -7.55 7.70 26.96
C ILE A 443 -8.16 7.89 28.35
N LYS A 444 -9.01 6.98 28.83
CA LYS A 444 -9.55 7.03 30.21
C LYS A 444 -8.46 6.93 31.28
N MET A 445 -7.37 6.21 31.02
CA MET A 445 -6.18 6.20 31.87
C MET A 445 -5.53 7.58 31.88
N LEU A 446 -5.32 8.20 30.71
CA LEU A 446 -4.78 9.56 30.60
C LEU A 446 -5.66 10.60 31.33
N LEU A 447 -7.00 10.46 31.30
CA LEU A 447 -7.92 11.35 32.05
C LEU A 447 -7.68 11.30 33.57
N GLN A 448 -7.14 10.19 34.11
CA GLN A 448 -6.86 10.09 35.55
C GLN A 448 -5.68 10.96 36.00
N ILE A 449 -4.79 11.34 35.09
CA ILE A 449 -3.60 12.14 35.41
C ILE A 449 -3.99 13.51 36.01
N PRO A 450 -4.72 14.37 35.29
CA PRO A 450 -5.15 15.65 35.85
C PRO A 450 -6.19 15.50 36.97
N ALA A 451 -7.08 14.50 36.88
CA ALA A 451 -8.10 14.25 37.90
C ALA A 451 -7.49 13.97 39.29
N ASN A 452 -6.26 13.45 39.32
CA ASN A 452 -5.52 13.17 40.55
C ASN A 452 -4.32 14.12 40.72
N ASN A 453 -4.39 15.33 40.16
CA ASN A 453 -3.39 16.40 40.32
C ASN A 453 -1.96 15.95 39.97
N PHE A 454 -1.81 15.11 38.95
CA PHE A 454 -0.51 14.62 38.45
C PHE A 454 0.29 13.80 39.48
N HIS A 455 -0.33 13.37 40.58
CA HIS A 455 0.35 12.62 41.64
C HIS A 455 0.45 11.13 41.26
N ARG A 456 1.66 10.65 40.97
CA ARG A 456 1.94 9.31 40.43
C ARG A 456 1.13 8.18 41.08
N ALA A 457 1.30 7.94 42.39
CA ALA A 457 0.64 6.81 43.06
C ALA A 457 -0.89 6.92 43.10
N ALA A 458 -1.44 8.14 43.04
CA ALA A 458 -2.88 8.35 43.02
C ALA A 458 -3.44 8.04 41.63
N VAL A 459 -2.73 8.47 40.59
CA VAL A 459 -3.03 8.16 39.18
C VAL A 459 -2.96 6.66 38.94
N GLU A 460 -1.85 5.99 39.29
CA GLU A 460 -1.67 4.54 39.13
C GLU A 460 -2.84 3.76 39.73
N ARG A 461 -3.18 4.04 40.99
CA ARG A 461 -4.30 3.39 41.69
C ARG A 461 -5.65 3.61 40.99
N LYS A 462 -5.93 4.82 40.49
CA LYS A 462 -7.22 5.15 39.87
C LYS A 462 -7.31 4.69 38.41
N ALA A 463 -6.19 4.65 37.70
CA ALA A 463 -6.09 4.15 36.34
C ALA A 463 -6.06 2.61 36.27
N GLY A 464 -5.67 1.93 37.35
CA GLY A 464 -5.52 0.46 37.38
C GLY A 464 -6.75 -0.33 36.91
N ARG A 465 -7.98 0.17 37.14
CA ARG A 465 -9.20 -0.46 36.62
C ARG A 465 -9.32 -0.42 35.09
N TYR A 466 -8.75 0.59 34.45
CA TYR A 466 -8.74 0.76 33.01
C TYR A 466 -7.55 0.04 32.38
N LEU A 467 -6.40 0.01 33.07
CA LEU A 467 -5.24 -0.80 32.67
C LEU A 467 -5.62 -2.29 32.62
N LYS A 468 -6.26 -2.82 33.67
CA LYS A 468 -6.78 -4.20 33.66
C LYS A 468 -7.75 -4.47 32.50
N LYS A 469 -8.59 -3.49 32.15
CA LYS A 469 -9.51 -3.61 31.01
C LYS A 469 -8.78 -3.62 29.67
N LEU A 470 -7.72 -2.83 29.55
CA LEU A 470 -6.85 -2.80 28.38
C LEU A 470 -6.14 -4.15 28.21
N GLU A 471 -5.58 -4.70 29.28
CA GLU A 471 -4.85 -5.98 29.29
C GLU A 471 -5.74 -7.19 28.96
N LEU A 472 -7.05 -7.12 29.28
CA LEU A 472 -8.02 -8.16 28.92
C LEU A 472 -8.26 -8.28 27.41
N VAL A 473 -7.89 -7.25 26.64
CA VAL A 473 -8.00 -7.24 25.17
C VAL A 473 -6.60 -6.96 24.62
N PRO A 474 -5.71 -7.97 24.58
CA PRO A 474 -4.36 -7.78 24.05
C PRO A 474 -4.40 -7.41 22.56
N LEU A 475 -3.30 -6.83 22.06
CA LEU A 475 -3.19 -6.30 20.69
C LEU A 475 -3.54 -7.35 19.62
N ASP A 476 -3.16 -8.60 19.86
CA ASP A 476 -3.44 -9.72 18.99
C ASP A 476 -4.92 -10.15 18.97
N MET A 477 -5.71 -9.80 19.99
CA MET A 477 -7.15 -10.03 20.02
C MET A 477 -7.97 -8.79 19.61
N ALA A 478 -7.33 -7.63 19.48
CA ALA A 478 -8.00 -6.38 19.17
C ALA A 478 -8.39 -6.28 17.69
N LYS A 479 -9.63 -5.88 17.41
CA LYS A 479 -10.10 -5.59 16.03
C LYS A 479 -9.62 -4.24 15.48
N GLN A 480 -8.68 -3.59 16.17
CA GLN A 480 -8.22 -2.25 15.86
C GLN A 480 -7.16 -2.29 14.75
N TYR A 481 -7.15 -1.29 13.85
CA TYR A 481 -6.08 -1.16 12.86
C TYR A 481 -4.73 -1.02 13.56
N HIS A 482 -3.76 -1.85 13.17
CA HIS A 482 -2.41 -1.89 13.76
C HIS A 482 -1.66 -0.55 13.71
N GLU A 483 -2.09 0.38 12.84
CA GLU A 483 -1.48 1.70 12.66
C GLU A 483 -1.91 2.73 13.72
N ILE A 484 -2.99 2.48 14.49
CA ILE A 484 -3.52 3.46 15.45
C ILE A 484 -2.70 3.48 16.75
N GLU A 485 -2.34 2.31 17.28
CA GLU A 485 -1.44 2.22 18.44
C GLU A 485 0.00 2.31 17.93
N ILE A 486 0.57 3.51 17.84
CA ILE A 486 1.96 3.67 17.35
C ILE A 486 2.97 3.02 18.31
N ILE A 487 2.71 3.16 19.62
CA ILE A 487 3.41 2.44 20.69
C ILE A 487 2.31 1.71 21.45
N PRO A 488 2.49 0.41 21.79
CA PRO A 488 1.54 -0.32 22.61
C PRO A 488 1.19 0.48 23.87
N TYR A 489 -0.11 0.62 24.13
CA TYR A 489 -0.58 1.53 25.18
C TYR A 489 -0.10 1.17 26.57
N GLU A 490 0.14 -0.10 26.85
CA GLU A 490 0.73 -0.59 28.09
C GLU A 490 2.14 0.01 28.28
N GLU A 491 3.01 -0.12 27.27
CA GLU A 491 4.38 0.39 27.29
C GLU A 491 4.41 1.92 27.39
N LEU A 492 3.53 2.56 26.63
CA LEU A 492 3.41 4.01 26.62
C LEU A 492 2.91 4.55 27.97
N TRP A 493 1.98 3.83 28.61
CA TRP A 493 1.49 4.16 29.94
C TRP A 493 2.60 4.08 30.97
N ASP A 494 3.37 2.99 30.97
CA ASP A 494 4.45 2.76 31.93
C ASP A 494 5.53 3.84 31.83
N MET A 495 5.92 4.20 30.60
CA MET A 495 6.86 5.31 30.37
C MET A 495 6.29 6.66 30.86
N LEU A 496 5.03 6.94 30.57
CA LEU A 496 4.38 8.20 30.97
C LEU A 496 4.26 8.31 32.49
N ILE A 497 3.82 7.25 33.17
CA ILE A 497 3.70 7.22 34.62
C ILE A 497 5.06 7.35 35.29
N GLY A 498 6.10 6.73 34.73
CA GLY A 498 7.48 6.91 35.19
C GLY A 498 7.96 8.37 35.16
N SER A 499 7.40 9.20 34.27
CA SER A 499 7.73 10.63 34.16
C SER A 499 7.02 11.53 35.19
N LEU A 500 6.02 11.02 35.91
CA LEU A 500 5.28 11.77 36.91
C LEU A 500 5.97 11.72 38.29
N ASP A 501 5.93 12.86 38.99
CA ASP A 501 6.47 12.96 40.34
C ASP A 501 5.46 12.46 41.40
N SER A 502 5.93 12.27 42.64
CA SER A 502 5.08 11.98 43.81
C SER A 502 4.52 13.25 44.48
N THR A 503 4.62 14.40 43.82
CA THR A 503 4.15 15.70 44.35
C THR A 503 2.78 16.06 43.77
N ILE A 504 1.89 16.58 44.62
CA ILE A 504 0.57 17.05 44.18
C ILE A 504 0.73 18.40 43.46
N HIS A 505 0.36 18.45 42.18
CA HIS A 505 0.34 19.69 41.40
C HIS A 505 -1.08 20.23 41.28
N LYS A 506 -1.51 21.01 42.29
CA LYS A 506 -2.82 21.71 42.24
C LYS A 506 -2.75 22.88 41.27
N VAL A 507 -3.32 22.71 40.07
CA VAL A 507 -3.51 23.81 39.13
C VAL A 507 -4.65 24.71 39.63
N LYS A 508 -4.39 26.01 39.81
CA LYS A 508 -5.44 26.99 40.16
C LYS A 508 -6.45 27.06 39.00
N SER A 509 -7.60 26.41 39.18
CA SER A 509 -8.72 26.47 38.23
C SER A 509 -9.03 27.91 37.82
N ARG A 510 -9.12 28.16 36.50
CA ARG A 510 -9.55 29.45 35.92
C ARG A 510 -10.92 29.91 36.44
N LYS A 511 -11.77 29.01 36.96
CA LYS A 511 -13.03 29.39 37.64
C LYS A 511 -12.80 30.32 38.84
N LYS A 512 -11.67 30.20 39.56
CA LYS A 512 -11.32 31.13 40.65
C LYS A 512 -10.82 32.48 40.14
N LYS A 513 -10.19 32.57 38.96
CA LYS A 513 -9.72 33.85 38.39
C LYS A 513 -10.87 34.76 37.94
N ASN A 514 -11.97 34.19 37.42
CA ASN A 514 -13.17 34.98 37.08
C ASN A 514 -13.98 35.41 38.31
N GLN A 515 -14.00 34.62 39.40
CA GLN A 515 -14.61 35.06 40.67
C GLN A 515 -13.77 36.11 41.41
N LEU A 516 -12.44 36.05 41.33
CA LEU A 516 -11.54 37.06 41.92
C LEU A 516 -11.57 38.39 41.14
N ARG A 517 -11.72 38.35 39.80
CA ARG A 517 -11.93 39.57 38.99
C ARG A 517 -13.28 40.25 39.27
N HIS A 518 -14.35 39.50 39.51
CA HIS A 518 -15.63 40.09 39.92
C HIS A 518 -15.65 40.64 41.35
N ARG A 519 -14.86 40.08 42.28
CA ARG A 519 -14.74 40.64 43.64
C ARG A 519 -13.85 41.89 43.71
N SER A 520 -12.90 42.04 42.79
CA SER A 520 -12.00 43.22 42.75
C SER A 520 -12.63 44.45 42.06
N ALA A 521 -13.71 44.25 41.28
CA ALA A 521 -14.42 45.32 40.58
C ALA A 521 -15.61 45.90 41.37
N GLY A 522 -15.92 45.35 42.55
CA GLY A 522 -17.07 45.76 43.38
C GLY A 522 -16.74 46.64 44.59
N GLN A 523 -15.52 47.19 44.69
CA GLN A 523 -15.08 48.03 45.82
C GLN A 523 -14.59 49.43 45.43
N ILE A 524 -14.95 49.92 44.25
CA ILE A 524 -14.75 51.35 43.88
C ILE A 524 -16.08 51.90 43.37
N SER A 525 -17.02 52.10 44.29
CA SER A 525 -18.19 52.97 44.11
C SER A 525 -18.93 53.11 45.44
N THR A 526 -18.43 54.00 46.29
CA THR A 526 -19.19 54.84 47.23
C THR A 526 -18.43 56.13 47.41
#